data_AF-A0A8T5QYV8-F1
#
_entry.id   AF-A0A8T5QYV8-F1
#
_cell.length_a   1.000
_cell.length_b   1.000
_cell.length_c   1.000
_cell.angle_alpha   90.00
_cell.angle_beta   90.00
_cell.angle_gamma   90.00
#
_symmetry.space_group_name_H-M   'P 1'
#
loop_
_entity.id
_entity.type
_entity.pdbx_description
1 polymer ?
#
loop_
_entity_poly.entity_id
_entity_poly.type
_entity_poly.pdbx_seq_one_letter_code
_entity_poly.pdbx_strand_id
1 'polypeptide(L)'
;MVEIIKSINEVPYKKANMIEVPKGNPLIVGEPSFETLYFGQGLEKFPQTFNRTLFNRSGIEVKTSGIELTKKQVSQRIGDTTESKNLYMRFAENRPLSLVTDKFTEINPIDLLKESSKVMGLEPTVRYFKNDNSLQFNFPIADFDGMYLVVNTGKDGVYGGSGKNAITYGISWFNDICTNWTLFLDKTLHDSFGRVIHRNDTALENKVEGLLNMAGDVKNRIDESHSYFFDKMELSKYLGMYNNKGLPKGLSEQIIGENPKGMSCYDLSYRLTELCQDDKLSDTTRSKMEYMGGEVMLCYEKIKNKIWAPETLGNRMQKISNRGIIRRNDRHAKPMYVNMV
;
A
#
# COMPACT_ATOMS: atom_id res chain seq x y z
N MET A 1 -2.81 -14.35 -28.56
CA MET A 1 -1.42 -14.34 -28.07
C MET A 1 -0.54 -13.32 -28.78
N VAL A 2 -0.49 -13.28 -30.12
CA VAL A 2 0.39 -12.38 -30.90
C VAL A 2 0.07 -10.89 -30.69
N GLU A 3 -1.20 -10.51 -30.51
CA GLU A 3 -1.61 -9.11 -30.29
C GLU A 3 -1.36 -8.62 -28.85
N ILE A 4 -1.65 -9.43 -27.83
CA ILE A 4 -1.32 -9.10 -26.42
C ILE A 4 0.20 -9.07 -26.22
N ILE A 5 0.94 -10.00 -26.82
CA ILE A 5 2.40 -9.95 -26.84
C ILE A 5 2.87 -8.68 -27.55
N LYS A 6 2.21 -8.21 -28.62
CA LYS A 6 2.51 -6.90 -29.23
C LYS A 6 2.29 -5.74 -28.27
N SER A 7 1.16 -5.69 -27.55
CA SER A 7 0.87 -4.64 -26.56
C SER A 7 1.81 -4.70 -25.34
N ILE A 8 2.29 -5.88 -24.97
CA ILE A 8 3.32 -6.05 -23.91
C ILE A 8 4.72 -5.75 -24.46
N ASN A 9 5.00 -6.02 -25.74
CA ASN A 9 6.25 -5.64 -26.38
C ASN A 9 6.36 -4.12 -26.56
N GLU A 10 5.24 -3.39 -26.55
CA GLU A 10 5.22 -1.93 -26.42
C GLU A 10 5.49 -1.46 -24.99
N VAL A 11 5.34 -2.33 -23.98
CA VAL A 11 5.78 -2.04 -22.61
C VAL A 11 7.29 -2.26 -22.57
N PRO A 12 8.10 -1.20 -22.32
CA PRO A 12 9.55 -1.32 -22.36
C PRO A 12 10.01 -2.07 -21.12
N TYR A 13 10.09 -3.40 -21.21
CA TYR A 13 10.74 -4.21 -20.20
C TYR A 13 12.19 -3.78 -20.07
N LYS A 14 12.60 -3.44 -18.86
CA LYS A 14 13.91 -2.86 -18.58
C LYS A 14 14.52 -3.60 -17.41
N LYS A 15 15.76 -4.05 -17.54
CA LYS A 15 16.47 -4.63 -16.40
C LYS A 15 16.87 -3.49 -15.45
N ALA A 16 16.60 -3.66 -14.15
CA ALA A 16 17.12 -2.71 -13.17
C ALA A 16 18.65 -2.85 -13.10
N ASN A 17 19.35 -1.73 -12.99
CA ASN A 17 20.77 -1.77 -12.65
C ASN A 17 20.91 -2.07 -11.16
N MET A 18 21.86 -2.95 -10.79
CA MET A 18 22.15 -3.28 -9.40
C MET A 18 23.55 -2.83 -9.04
N ILE A 19 23.64 -1.96 -8.03
CA ILE A 19 24.91 -1.49 -7.49
C ILE A 19 25.06 -2.06 -6.09
N GLU A 20 26.15 -2.78 -5.85
CA GLU A 20 26.48 -3.29 -4.52
C GLU A 20 26.72 -2.14 -3.55
N VAL A 21 26.10 -2.21 -2.37
CA VAL A 21 26.31 -1.24 -1.30
C VAL A 21 27.62 -1.59 -0.59
N PRO A 22 28.59 -0.67 -0.53
CA PRO A 22 29.87 -0.94 0.14
C PRO A 22 29.68 -1.35 1.59
N LYS A 23 30.46 -2.34 2.03
CA LYS A 23 30.50 -2.77 3.43
C LYS A 23 31.12 -1.68 4.31
N GLY A 24 30.62 -1.57 5.55
CA GLY A 24 31.25 -0.75 6.59
C GLY A 24 30.95 0.75 6.56
N ASN A 25 30.55 1.34 5.41
CA ASN A 25 30.03 2.72 5.37
C ASN A 25 29.39 3.08 4.01
N PRO A 26 28.06 3.16 3.90
CA PRO A 26 27.41 3.49 2.63
C PRO A 26 27.45 5.01 2.41
N LEU A 27 28.54 5.51 1.80
CA LEU A 27 28.52 6.80 1.12
C LEU A 27 27.76 6.61 -0.20
N ILE A 28 26.50 7.04 -0.23
CA ILE A 28 25.57 6.78 -1.34
C ILE A 28 25.49 8.04 -2.19
N VAL A 29 25.79 7.89 -3.49
CA VAL A 29 25.81 8.95 -4.49
C VAL A 29 24.41 9.11 -5.12
N GLY A 30 23.84 10.33 -5.08
CA GLY A 30 22.70 10.77 -5.92
C GLY A 30 21.73 11.81 -5.30
N GLU A 31 21.43 12.91 -6.01
CA GLU A 31 20.35 13.91 -5.75
C GLU A 31 19.20 13.77 -6.80
N PRO A 32 17.96 14.31 -6.64
CA PRO A 32 17.46 15.28 -5.64
C PRO A 32 16.14 14.86 -4.98
N SER A 33 16.24 14.35 -3.75
CA SER A 33 15.21 14.50 -2.70
C SER A 33 15.87 13.99 -1.44
N PHE A 34 16.31 14.89 -0.56
CA PHE A 34 17.01 14.50 0.66
C PHE A 34 16.06 14.55 1.84
N GLU A 35 16.08 13.51 2.67
CA GLU A 35 15.53 13.57 4.02
C GLU A 35 16.67 13.98 4.95
N THR A 36 16.45 15.09 5.66
CA THR A 36 17.37 15.53 6.70
C THR A 36 16.98 14.83 7.99
N LEU A 37 17.92 14.07 8.58
CA LEU A 37 17.73 13.45 9.88
C LEU A 37 18.51 14.18 10.95
N TYR A 38 17.85 14.40 12.09
CA TYR A 38 18.48 14.91 13.29
C TYR A 38 19.02 13.74 14.10
N PHE A 39 20.32 13.70 14.26
CA PHE A 39 20.98 12.91 15.27
C PHE A 39 21.37 13.89 16.38
N GLY A 40 21.29 13.53 17.66
CA GLY A 40 21.48 14.47 18.79
C GLY A 40 22.79 15.31 18.83
N GLN A 41 23.66 15.22 17.82
CA GLN A 41 24.86 16.05 17.61
C GLN A 41 24.91 16.75 16.23
N GLY A 42 23.89 16.67 15.37
CA GLY A 42 23.88 17.33 14.06
C GLY A 42 22.81 16.84 13.06
N LEU A 43 22.66 17.58 11.97
CA LEU A 43 21.78 17.24 10.84
C LEU A 43 22.59 16.57 9.73
N GLU A 44 22.11 15.45 9.19
CA GLU A 44 22.67 14.85 7.97
C GLU A 44 21.61 14.70 6.88
N LYS A 45 22.02 14.91 5.64
CA LYS A 45 21.18 14.77 4.45
C LYS A 45 21.48 13.45 3.78
N PHE A 46 20.43 12.70 3.44
CA PHE A 46 20.56 11.53 2.57
C PHE A 46 19.37 11.41 1.62
N PRO A 47 19.46 10.64 0.53
CA PRO A 47 18.34 10.43 -0.38
C PRO A 47 17.13 9.81 0.33
N GLN A 48 15.97 10.46 0.25
CA GLN A 48 14.75 10.16 1.01
C GLN A 48 14.23 8.73 0.80
N THR A 49 14.24 8.23 -0.44
CA THR A 49 13.82 6.86 -0.77
C THR A 49 14.79 5.81 -0.25
N PHE A 50 16.09 6.10 -0.30
CA PHE A 50 17.13 5.21 0.18
C PHE A 50 17.11 5.09 1.70
N ASN A 51 17.08 6.23 2.39
CA ASN A 51 17.06 6.35 3.83
C ASN A 51 16.03 5.46 4.48
N ARG A 52 14.76 5.69 4.16
CA ARG A 52 13.67 4.99 4.85
C ARG A 52 13.77 3.48 4.65
N THR A 53 14.17 3.04 3.46
CA THR A 53 14.30 1.62 3.16
C THR A 53 15.50 0.98 3.87
N LEU A 54 16.66 1.65 3.85
CA LEU A 54 17.86 1.19 4.55
C LEU A 54 17.64 1.17 6.07
N PHE A 55 17.13 2.26 6.65
CA PHE A 55 16.84 2.35 8.07
C PHE A 55 15.85 1.27 8.51
N ASN A 56 14.73 1.09 7.79
CA ASN A 56 13.78 0.05 8.11
C ASN A 56 14.43 -1.35 8.07
N ARG A 57 15.30 -1.63 7.09
CA ARG A 57 16.01 -2.92 7.00
C ARG A 57 17.09 -3.11 8.07
N SER A 58 17.64 -2.02 8.59
CA SER A 58 18.56 -1.99 9.72
C SER A 58 17.84 -1.90 11.08
N GLY A 59 16.51 -2.06 11.13
CA GLY A 59 15.72 -1.99 12.36
C GLY A 59 15.66 -0.59 12.99
N ILE A 60 15.90 0.44 12.19
CA ILE A 60 15.81 1.84 12.57
C ILE A 60 14.48 2.38 12.05
N GLU A 61 13.54 2.66 12.95
CA GLU A 61 12.29 3.30 12.59
C GLU A 61 12.49 4.82 12.60
N VAL A 62 12.43 5.45 11.41
CA VAL A 62 12.49 6.91 11.29
C VAL A 62 11.16 7.50 11.72
N LYS A 63 11.01 7.77 13.03
CA LYS A 63 9.88 8.52 13.57
C LYS A 63 10.23 10.00 13.62
N THR A 64 9.29 10.86 13.23
CA THR A 64 9.44 12.33 13.30
C THR A 64 9.55 12.87 14.73
N SER A 65 9.26 12.05 15.75
CA SER A 65 9.53 12.37 17.15
C SER A 65 9.46 11.12 18.04
N GLY A 66 10.42 10.97 18.95
CA GLY A 66 10.26 10.13 20.15
C GLY A 66 11.39 9.18 20.52
N ILE A 67 12.32 8.86 19.60
CA ILE A 67 13.53 8.09 19.93
C ILE A 67 14.69 8.66 19.11
N GLU A 68 15.53 9.48 19.73
CA GLU A 68 16.74 10.00 19.11
C GLU A 68 17.84 8.95 19.22
N LEU A 69 18.13 8.23 18.13
CA LEU A 69 19.35 7.45 18.04
C LEU A 69 20.52 8.39 17.78
N THR A 70 21.66 8.16 18.43
CA THR A 70 22.89 8.88 18.09
C THR A 70 23.37 8.47 16.70
N LYS A 71 24.09 9.38 16.02
CA LYS A 71 24.72 9.08 14.71
C LYS A 71 25.55 7.79 14.77
N LYS A 72 26.31 7.61 15.85
CA LYS A 72 27.14 6.42 16.09
C LYS A 72 26.30 5.12 16.14
N GLN A 73 25.17 5.13 16.85
CA GLN A 73 24.28 3.95 16.94
C GLN A 73 23.64 3.63 15.60
N VAL A 74 23.28 4.64 14.81
CA VAL A 74 22.74 4.45 13.45
C VAL A 74 23.79 3.93 12.49
N SER A 75 24.99 4.53 12.48
CA SER A 75 26.11 4.05 11.66
C SER A 75 26.51 2.63 12.03
N GLN A 76 26.52 2.28 13.32
CA GLN A 76 26.84 0.93 13.76
C GLN A 76 25.80 -0.08 13.28
N ARG A 77 24.49 0.19 13.48
CA ARG A 77 23.42 -0.72 13.00
C ARG A 77 23.42 -0.88 11.47
N ILE A 78 23.70 0.20 10.74
CA ILE A 78 23.87 0.14 9.28
C ILE A 78 25.11 -0.70 8.94
N GLY A 79 26.24 -0.44 9.59
CA GLY A 79 27.49 -1.19 9.47
C GLY A 79 27.25 -2.68 9.68
N ASP A 80 26.74 -3.08 10.83
CA ASP A 80 26.40 -4.46 11.20
C ASP A 80 25.49 -5.12 10.13
N THR A 81 24.53 -4.36 9.59
CA THR A 81 23.61 -4.85 8.55
C THR A 81 24.31 -5.03 7.19
N THR A 82 25.16 -4.08 6.79
CA THR A 82 25.94 -4.15 5.54
C THR A 82 27.07 -5.19 5.61
N GLU A 83 27.57 -5.51 6.80
CA GLU A 83 28.58 -6.55 7.00
C GLU A 83 27.97 -7.94 6.97
N SER A 84 26.79 -8.10 7.59
CA SER A 84 26.08 -9.38 7.68
C SER A 84 25.30 -9.77 6.42
N LYS A 85 25.05 -8.82 5.49
CA LYS A 85 24.25 -9.06 4.28
C LYS A 85 24.87 -8.36 3.08
N ASN A 86 24.92 -9.06 1.95
CA ASN A 86 25.22 -8.43 0.66
C ASN A 86 23.97 -7.64 0.24
N LEU A 87 24.10 -6.32 0.19
CA LEU A 87 23.01 -5.41 -0.14
C LEU A 87 23.26 -4.79 -1.52
N TYR A 88 22.18 -4.65 -2.29
CA TYR A 88 22.22 -4.05 -3.63
C TYR A 88 21.16 -2.97 -3.74
N MET A 89 21.54 -1.82 -4.27
CA MET A 89 20.60 -0.79 -4.69
C MET A 89 20.17 -1.04 -6.12
N ARG A 90 18.85 -1.16 -6.32
CA ARG A 90 18.23 -1.26 -7.65
C ARG A 90 17.93 0.12 -8.20
N PHE A 91 18.25 0.32 -9.47
CA PHE A 91 17.98 1.55 -10.20
C PHE A 91 17.19 1.28 -11.48
N ALA A 92 16.19 2.12 -11.74
CA ALA A 92 15.61 2.30 -13.07
C ALA A 92 16.38 3.42 -13.74
N GLU A 93 17.31 3.07 -14.63
CA GLU A 93 18.24 4.03 -15.22
C GLU A 93 19.04 4.74 -14.10
N ASN A 94 18.75 6.02 -13.84
CA ASN A 94 19.40 6.79 -12.76
C ASN A 94 18.51 6.99 -11.52
N ARG A 95 17.30 6.44 -11.50
CA ARG A 95 16.34 6.60 -10.40
C ARG A 95 16.43 5.42 -9.43
N PRO A 96 16.70 5.63 -8.12
CA PRO A 96 16.71 4.54 -7.15
C PRO A 96 15.31 3.96 -6.97
N LEU A 97 15.21 2.63 -6.98
CA LEU A 97 13.97 1.87 -6.82
C LEU A 97 13.85 1.30 -5.41
N SER A 98 14.78 0.41 -5.04
CA SER A 98 14.67 -0.39 -3.81
C SER A 98 16.00 -0.97 -3.38
N LEU A 99 16.20 -1.10 -2.06
CA LEU A 99 17.30 -1.85 -1.47
C LEU A 99 16.93 -3.34 -1.34
N VAL A 100 17.76 -4.21 -1.90
CA VAL A 100 17.55 -5.66 -1.92
C VAL A 100 18.80 -6.40 -1.42
N THR A 101 18.67 -7.72 -1.25
CA THR A 101 19.80 -8.61 -0.91
C THR A 101 20.19 -9.44 -2.14
N ASP A 102 21.31 -10.13 -2.10
CA ASP A 102 21.68 -11.19 -3.05
C ASP A 102 20.58 -12.23 -3.30
N LYS A 103 19.74 -12.52 -2.30
CA LYS A 103 18.57 -13.41 -2.43
C LYS A 103 17.41 -12.86 -3.29
N PHE A 104 17.51 -11.63 -3.78
CA PHE A 104 16.45 -11.03 -4.57
C PHE A 104 16.46 -11.57 -6.00
N THR A 105 15.31 -12.07 -6.44
CA THR A 105 15.11 -12.53 -7.82
C THR A 105 14.10 -11.63 -8.50
N GLU A 106 14.52 -10.99 -9.58
CA GLU A 106 13.62 -10.20 -10.43
C GLU A 106 12.59 -11.12 -11.09
N ILE A 107 11.38 -10.60 -11.20
CA ILE A 107 10.38 -11.23 -12.05
C ILE A 107 10.48 -10.66 -13.45
N ASN A 108 10.52 -11.54 -14.45
CA ASN A 108 10.29 -11.13 -15.82
C ASN A 108 8.77 -11.17 -16.06
N PRO A 109 8.10 -10.04 -16.34
CA PRO A 109 6.66 -10.02 -16.57
C PRO A 109 6.20 -10.92 -17.72
N ILE A 110 7.05 -11.12 -18.74
CA ILE A 110 6.75 -12.03 -19.86
C ILE A 110 6.74 -13.49 -19.37
N ASP A 111 7.70 -13.86 -18.52
CA ASP A 111 7.75 -15.21 -17.97
C ASP A 111 6.55 -15.44 -17.03
N LEU A 112 6.23 -14.45 -16.18
CA LEU A 112 5.03 -14.49 -15.33
C LEU A 112 3.75 -14.63 -16.15
N LEU A 113 3.61 -13.87 -17.25
CA LEU A 113 2.48 -13.99 -18.16
C LEU A 113 2.38 -15.40 -18.74
N LYS A 114 3.49 -15.95 -19.26
CA LYS A 114 3.52 -17.29 -19.86
C LYS A 114 3.18 -18.36 -18.84
N GLU A 115 3.78 -18.30 -17.66
CA GLU A 115 3.49 -19.21 -16.54
C GLU A 115 2.02 -19.11 -16.14
N SER A 116 1.51 -17.91 -15.89
CA SER A 116 0.12 -17.70 -15.49
C SER A 116 -0.87 -18.12 -16.58
N SER A 117 -0.60 -17.82 -17.85
CA SER A 117 -1.46 -18.22 -18.97
C SER A 117 -1.47 -19.74 -19.16
N LYS A 118 -0.33 -20.40 -18.95
CA LYS A 118 -0.24 -21.86 -18.99
C LYS A 118 -1.09 -22.50 -17.89
N VAL A 119 -1.08 -21.93 -16.69
CA VAL A 119 -1.88 -22.42 -15.56
C VAL A 119 -3.37 -22.17 -15.77
N MET A 120 -3.74 -20.96 -16.21
CA MET A 120 -5.14 -20.55 -16.38
C MET A 120 -5.78 -21.14 -17.64
N GLY A 121 -4.99 -21.54 -18.64
CA GLY A 121 -5.48 -21.99 -19.94
C GLY A 121 -6.16 -20.89 -20.78
N LEU A 122 -6.08 -19.63 -20.34
CA LEU A 122 -6.77 -18.47 -20.93
C LEU A 122 -5.82 -17.29 -21.08
N GLU A 123 -6.15 -16.38 -22.00
CA GLU A 123 -5.41 -15.13 -22.18
C GLU A 123 -5.92 -14.05 -21.23
N PRO A 124 -5.02 -13.26 -20.61
CA PRO A 124 -5.45 -12.19 -19.70
C PRO A 124 -5.70 -10.87 -20.43
N THR A 125 -6.57 -10.06 -19.85
CA THR A 125 -6.58 -8.61 -20.06
C THR A 125 -5.42 -7.99 -19.27
N VAL A 126 -4.59 -7.19 -19.95
CA VAL A 126 -3.40 -6.57 -19.33
C VAL A 126 -3.63 -5.09 -19.08
N ARG A 127 -3.44 -4.66 -17.82
CA ARG A 127 -3.47 -3.25 -17.42
C ARG A 127 -2.04 -2.79 -17.12
N TYR A 128 -1.64 -1.69 -17.76
CA TYR A 128 -0.36 -1.03 -17.51
C TYR A 128 -0.56 0.31 -16.80
N PHE A 129 -0.01 0.41 -15.59
CA PHE A 129 -0.08 1.60 -14.76
C PHE A 129 1.18 2.44 -14.98
N LYS A 130 1.08 3.47 -15.82
CA LYS A 130 2.23 4.27 -16.29
C LYS A 130 2.98 4.97 -15.16
N ASN A 131 2.28 5.44 -14.13
CA ASN A 131 2.88 6.26 -13.07
C ASN A 131 3.81 5.45 -12.14
N ASP A 132 3.48 4.19 -11.89
CA ASP A 132 4.29 3.31 -11.05
C ASP A 132 4.96 2.18 -11.84
N ASN A 133 4.80 2.16 -13.15
CA ASN A 133 5.28 1.14 -14.07
C ASN A 133 4.90 -0.30 -13.65
N SER A 134 3.72 -0.49 -13.04
CA SER A 134 3.23 -1.82 -12.68
C SER A 134 2.39 -2.44 -13.80
N LEU A 135 2.41 -3.77 -13.86
CA LEU A 135 1.62 -4.58 -14.76
C LEU A 135 0.65 -5.44 -13.96
N GLN A 136 -0.59 -5.49 -14.41
CA GLN A 136 -1.63 -6.35 -13.87
C GLN A 136 -2.22 -7.20 -15.00
N PHE A 137 -2.18 -8.51 -14.80
CA PHE A 137 -2.75 -9.51 -15.68
C PHE A 137 -4.06 -10.00 -15.06
N ASN A 138 -5.16 -9.88 -15.79
CA ASN A 138 -6.49 -10.26 -15.33
C ASN A 138 -6.97 -11.41 -16.22
N PHE A 139 -7.02 -12.62 -15.68
CA PHE A 139 -7.44 -13.83 -16.38
C PHE A 139 -8.92 -14.10 -16.11
N PRO A 140 -9.78 -14.20 -17.14
CA PRO A 140 -11.21 -14.41 -16.92
C PRO A 140 -11.46 -15.73 -16.19
N ILE A 141 -12.44 -15.72 -15.28
CA ILE A 141 -12.92 -16.93 -14.59
C ILE A 141 -14.19 -17.40 -15.33
N ALA A 142 -14.09 -18.54 -16.02
CA ALA A 142 -15.09 -18.97 -17.01
C ALA A 142 -16.55 -19.04 -16.48
N ASP A 143 -16.74 -19.44 -15.22
CA ASP A 143 -18.07 -19.62 -14.63
C ASP A 143 -18.64 -18.34 -13.98
N PHE A 144 -17.88 -17.24 -13.99
CA PHE A 144 -18.20 -16.02 -13.27
C PHE A 144 -18.01 -14.79 -14.15
N ASP A 145 -19.08 -14.38 -14.83
CA ASP A 145 -19.05 -13.17 -15.66
C ASP A 145 -18.64 -11.93 -14.83
N GLY A 146 -17.82 -11.08 -15.43
CA GLY A 146 -17.23 -9.92 -14.74
C GLY A 146 -16.08 -10.24 -13.77
N MET A 147 -15.74 -11.51 -13.50
CA MET A 147 -14.70 -11.89 -12.52
C MET A 147 -13.43 -12.44 -13.16
N TYR A 148 -12.28 -12.05 -12.60
CA TYR A 148 -10.94 -12.39 -13.11
C TYR A 148 -10.03 -12.77 -11.97
N LEU A 149 -9.14 -13.72 -12.23
CA LEU A 149 -7.95 -13.90 -11.42
C LEU A 149 -6.94 -12.82 -11.76
N VAL A 150 -6.44 -12.14 -10.74
CA VAL A 150 -5.50 -11.02 -10.86
C VAL A 150 -4.11 -11.46 -10.48
N VAL A 151 -3.15 -11.14 -11.33
CA VAL A 151 -1.71 -11.23 -11.04
C VAL A 151 -1.08 -9.85 -11.23
N ASN A 152 -0.56 -9.25 -10.17
CA ASN A 152 0.05 -7.91 -10.22
C ASN A 152 1.53 -7.96 -9.83
N THR A 153 2.38 -7.40 -10.68
CA THR A 153 3.85 -7.34 -10.49
C THR A 153 4.28 -6.39 -9.36
N GLY A 154 3.37 -5.52 -8.93
CA GLY A 154 3.61 -4.40 -8.03
C GLY A 154 4.35 -3.24 -8.72
N LYS A 155 4.56 -2.18 -7.94
CA LYS A 155 5.31 -0.98 -8.35
C LYS A 155 6.69 -1.34 -8.92
N ASP A 156 7.06 -0.61 -9.97
CA ASP A 156 8.25 -0.79 -10.81
C ASP A 156 8.28 -2.20 -11.46
N GLY A 157 7.11 -2.74 -11.76
CA GLY A 157 6.88 -4.07 -12.36
C GLY A 157 7.66 -4.34 -13.63
N VAL A 158 7.75 -3.35 -14.53
CA VAL A 158 8.56 -3.44 -15.76
C VAL A 158 10.06 -3.59 -15.49
N TYR A 159 10.50 -3.27 -14.27
CA TYR A 159 11.87 -3.45 -13.77
C TYR A 159 12.03 -4.68 -12.86
N GLY A 160 11.06 -5.58 -12.86
CA GLY A 160 11.04 -6.75 -11.96
C GLY A 160 10.39 -6.50 -10.60
N GLY A 161 9.74 -5.34 -10.44
CA GLY A 161 8.82 -5.06 -9.35
C GLY A 161 9.42 -5.23 -7.96
N SER A 162 8.62 -5.79 -7.05
CA SER A 162 9.07 -6.17 -5.71
C SER A 162 9.80 -7.53 -5.66
N GLY A 163 10.06 -8.15 -6.82
CA GLY A 163 10.69 -9.47 -6.98
C GLY A 163 9.69 -10.62 -7.11
N LYS A 164 10.16 -11.82 -7.48
CA LYS A 164 9.33 -13.03 -7.61
C LYS A 164 8.61 -13.38 -6.31
N ASN A 165 9.28 -13.16 -5.17
CA ASN A 165 8.73 -13.32 -3.83
C ASN A 165 7.83 -12.15 -3.38
N ALA A 166 7.12 -11.48 -4.28
CA ALA A 166 6.29 -10.33 -3.91
C ALA A 166 5.17 -10.02 -4.89
N ILE A 167 4.91 -10.93 -5.82
CA ILE A 167 3.78 -10.88 -6.73
C ILE A 167 2.52 -10.88 -5.88
N THR A 168 1.56 -10.05 -6.26
CA THR A 168 0.27 -9.95 -5.57
C THR A 168 -0.77 -10.68 -6.40
N TYR A 169 -1.53 -11.57 -5.75
CA TYR A 169 -2.63 -12.31 -6.37
C TYR A 169 -3.97 -11.97 -5.72
N GLY A 170 -5.05 -12.18 -6.47
CA GLY A 170 -6.41 -12.00 -5.97
C GLY A 170 -7.44 -12.27 -7.04
N ILE A 171 -8.65 -11.81 -6.79
CA ILE A 171 -9.75 -11.76 -7.74
C ILE A 171 -10.03 -10.29 -8.01
N SER A 172 -10.30 -9.93 -9.26
CA SER A 172 -10.92 -8.64 -9.60
C SER A 172 -12.31 -8.88 -10.11
N TRP A 173 -13.18 -7.92 -9.82
CA TRP A 173 -14.49 -7.84 -10.44
C TRP A 173 -14.63 -6.51 -11.17
N PHE A 174 -15.27 -6.55 -12.33
CA PHE A 174 -15.58 -5.38 -13.13
C PHE A 174 -17.07 -5.38 -13.49
N ASN A 175 -17.68 -4.20 -13.61
CA ASN A 175 -19.09 -4.07 -14.03
C ASN A 175 -19.26 -4.28 -15.54
N ASP A 176 -20.45 -4.57 -16.04
CA ASP A 176 -20.72 -4.90 -17.46
C ASP A 176 -20.16 -3.90 -18.52
N ILE A 177 -19.66 -2.72 -18.11
CA ILE A 177 -19.08 -1.66 -18.94
C ILE A 177 -17.53 -1.62 -18.86
N CYS A 178 -16.85 -2.51 -18.13
CA CYS A 178 -15.39 -2.48 -17.94
C CYS A 178 -14.85 -1.20 -17.28
N THR A 179 -15.69 -0.41 -16.61
CA THR A 179 -15.30 0.91 -16.11
C THR A 179 -14.81 0.89 -14.67
N ASN A 180 -15.35 0.02 -13.81
CA ASN A 180 -15.06 0.05 -12.37
C ASN A 180 -14.42 -1.26 -11.91
N TRP A 181 -13.11 -1.22 -11.67
CA TRP A 181 -12.35 -2.37 -11.18
C TRP A 181 -12.38 -2.42 -9.65
N THR A 182 -12.84 -3.54 -9.10
CA THR A 182 -12.76 -3.84 -7.67
C THR A 182 -11.74 -4.95 -7.46
N LEU A 183 -10.79 -4.77 -6.53
CA LEU A 183 -9.74 -5.76 -6.27
C LEU A 183 -9.93 -6.46 -4.92
N PHE A 184 -10.05 -7.78 -4.95
CA PHE A 184 -10.12 -8.66 -3.80
C PHE A 184 -8.80 -9.45 -3.68
N LEU A 185 -7.85 -8.95 -2.89
CA LEU A 185 -6.55 -9.62 -2.74
C LEU A 185 -6.68 -10.88 -1.88
N ASP A 186 -5.76 -11.85 -2.05
CA ASP A 186 -5.70 -13.14 -1.30
C ASP A 186 -5.92 -12.95 0.21
N LYS A 187 -5.38 -11.88 0.79
CA LYS A 187 -5.56 -11.54 2.20
C LYS A 187 -6.99 -11.17 2.56
N THR A 188 -7.63 -10.35 1.72
CA THR A 188 -9.02 -9.90 1.88
C THR A 188 -9.97 -11.08 1.77
N LEU A 189 -9.64 -12.05 0.90
CA LEU A 189 -10.40 -13.29 0.72
C LEU A 189 -10.35 -14.18 1.97
N HIS A 190 -9.22 -14.20 2.68
CA HIS A 190 -9.09 -14.84 4.00
C HIS A 190 -9.42 -13.88 5.17
N ASP A 191 -10.33 -12.93 4.93
CA ASP A 191 -10.83 -11.92 5.86
C ASP A 191 -9.74 -11.16 6.66
N SER A 192 -8.60 -10.86 6.05
CA SER A 192 -7.45 -10.26 6.72
C SER A 192 -7.01 -8.95 6.07
N PHE A 193 -6.71 -7.92 6.87
CA PHE A 193 -6.34 -6.58 6.35
C PHE A 193 -4.89 -6.50 5.82
N GLY A 194 -4.66 -5.89 4.66
CA GLY A 194 -3.36 -5.46 4.14
C GLY A 194 -2.82 -6.25 2.93
N ARG A 195 -1.66 -5.84 2.38
CA ARG A 195 -0.99 -6.49 1.24
C ARG A 195 -0.34 -7.81 1.65
N VAL A 196 -0.58 -8.90 0.91
CA VAL A 196 0.25 -10.11 0.96
C VAL A 196 1.36 -9.99 -0.08
N ILE A 197 2.60 -10.19 0.38
CA ILE A 197 3.80 -10.35 -0.43
C ILE A 197 4.09 -11.85 -0.40
N HIS A 198 3.76 -12.59 -1.47
CA HIS A 198 3.94 -14.05 -1.50
C HIS A 198 5.41 -14.43 -1.50
N ARG A 199 5.82 -15.39 -0.67
CA ARG A 199 7.12 -16.04 -0.84
C ARG A 199 6.95 -17.13 -1.91
N ASN A 200 7.91 -17.29 -2.81
CA ASN A 200 7.85 -18.19 -3.96
C ASN A 200 8.07 -19.67 -3.56
N ASP A 201 7.78 -20.02 -2.30
CA ASP A 201 7.81 -21.40 -1.79
C ASP A 201 6.49 -22.14 -2.06
N THR A 202 5.44 -21.43 -2.49
CA THR A 202 4.16 -22.02 -2.92
C THR A 202 4.06 -21.97 -4.45
N ALA A 203 3.75 -23.11 -5.08
CA ALA A 203 3.54 -23.20 -6.52
C ALA A 203 2.38 -22.29 -6.97
N LEU A 204 2.55 -21.60 -8.10
CA LEU A 204 1.56 -20.69 -8.68
C LEU A 204 0.23 -21.44 -8.91
N GLU A 205 0.29 -22.69 -9.35
CA GLU A 205 -0.86 -23.57 -9.57
C GLU A 205 -1.74 -23.67 -8.33
N ASN A 206 -1.16 -23.99 -7.17
CA ASN A 206 -1.90 -24.16 -5.92
C ASN A 206 -2.59 -22.85 -5.49
N LYS A 207 -1.98 -21.70 -5.78
CA LYS A 207 -2.55 -20.39 -5.47
C LYS A 207 -3.69 -20.02 -6.41
N VAL A 208 -3.54 -20.30 -7.69
CA VAL A 208 -4.61 -20.16 -8.67
C VAL A 208 -5.80 -21.03 -8.28
N GLU A 209 -5.58 -22.31 -7.99
CA GLU A 209 -6.63 -23.24 -7.59
C GLU A 209 -7.35 -22.77 -6.32
N GLY A 210 -6.61 -22.33 -5.30
CA GLY A 210 -7.18 -21.75 -4.09
C GLY A 210 -8.08 -20.54 -4.36
N LEU A 211 -7.62 -19.60 -5.21
CA LEU A 211 -8.40 -18.42 -5.57
C LEU A 211 -9.64 -18.77 -6.41
N LEU A 212 -9.52 -19.71 -7.36
CA LEU A 212 -10.66 -20.18 -8.15
C LEU A 212 -11.75 -20.80 -7.27
N ASN A 213 -11.36 -21.58 -6.27
CA ASN A 213 -12.31 -22.16 -5.29
C ASN A 213 -13.03 -21.09 -4.46
N MET A 214 -12.47 -19.88 -4.32
CA MET A 214 -13.09 -18.77 -3.59
C MET A 214 -13.96 -17.88 -4.47
N ALA A 215 -13.97 -18.05 -5.79
CA ALA A 215 -14.73 -17.18 -6.70
C ALA A 215 -16.24 -17.21 -6.40
N GLY A 216 -16.79 -18.38 -6.07
CA GLY A 216 -18.18 -18.53 -5.63
C GLY A 216 -18.50 -17.75 -4.36
N ASP A 217 -17.63 -17.84 -3.35
CA ASP A 217 -17.78 -17.11 -2.10
C ASP A 217 -17.69 -15.60 -2.31
N VAL A 218 -16.77 -15.14 -3.17
CA VAL A 218 -16.68 -13.72 -3.54
C VAL A 218 -17.97 -13.25 -4.20
N LYS A 219 -18.51 -14.01 -5.15
CA LYS A 219 -19.79 -13.68 -5.79
C LYS A 219 -20.90 -13.54 -4.74
N ASN A 220 -21.03 -14.52 -3.85
CA ASN A 220 -22.04 -14.50 -2.78
C ASN A 220 -21.85 -13.27 -1.86
N ARG A 221 -20.61 -12.92 -1.51
CA ARG A 221 -20.31 -11.72 -0.71
C ARG A 221 -20.64 -10.42 -1.44
N ILE A 222 -20.42 -10.34 -2.75
CA ILE A 222 -20.86 -9.20 -3.57
C ILE A 222 -22.38 -9.06 -3.46
N ASP A 223 -23.12 -10.15 -3.66
CA ASP A 223 -24.58 -10.16 -3.58
C ASP A 223 -25.08 -9.76 -2.17
N GLU A 224 -24.48 -10.30 -1.12
CA GLU A 224 -24.78 -9.94 0.28
C GLU A 224 -24.51 -8.46 0.57
N SER A 225 -23.43 -7.89 0.00
CA SER A 225 -22.99 -6.52 0.29
C SER A 225 -24.01 -5.44 -0.08
N HIS A 226 -24.98 -5.74 -0.95
CA HIS A 226 -26.13 -4.88 -1.23
C HIS A 226 -27.04 -4.69 -0.01
N SER A 227 -27.14 -5.72 0.84
CA SER A 227 -28.04 -5.74 1.99
C SER A 227 -27.39 -5.18 3.26
N TYR A 228 -26.06 -5.07 3.30
CA TYR A 228 -25.34 -4.53 4.45
C TYR A 228 -25.12 -3.03 4.32
N PHE A 229 -25.60 -2.27 5.31
CA PHE A 229 -25.62 -0.82 5.27
C PHE A 229 -24.71 -0.19 6.32
N PHE A 230 -23.92 0.82 5.93
CA PHE A 230 -23.26 1.72 6.87
C PHE A 230 -24.13 2.95 7.08
N ASP A 231 -24.49 3.24 8.34
CA ASP A 231 -25.10 4.53 8.65
C ASP A 231 -24.11 5.69 8.43
N LYS A 232 -24.60 6.94 8.44
CA LYS A 232 -23.76 8.13 8.23
C LYS A 232 -22.54 8.19 9.18
N MET A 233 -22.71 7.78 10.44
CA MET A 233 -21.64 7.82 11.43
C MET A 233 -20.62 6.70 11.19
N GLU A 234 -21.08 5.49 10.87
CA GLU A 234 -20.22 4.36 10.50
C GLU A 234 -19.40 4.70 9.24
N LEU A 235 -20.05 5.23 8.21
CA LEU A 235 -19.43 5.69 6.97
C LEU A 235 -18.34 6.74 7.24
N SER A 236 -18.65 7.75 8.07
CA SER A 236 -17.70 8.78 8.46
C SER A 236 -16.50 8.24 9.22
N LYS A 237 -16.72 7.31 10.16
CA LYS A 237 -15.64 6.65 10.90
C LYS A 237 -14.78 5.81 9.97
N TYR A 238 -15.38 5.01 9.10
CA TYR A 238 -14.67 4.18 8.12
C TYR A 238 -13.78 5.02 7.22
N LEU A 239 -14.35 5.99 6.48
CA LEU A 239 -13.59 6.84 5.57
C LEU A 239 -12.50 7.64 6.32
N GLY A 240 -12.79 8.10 7.54
CA GLY A 240 -11.83 8.77 8.41
C GLY A 240 -10.60 7.91 8.78
N MET A 241 -10.73 6.58 8.85
CA MET A 241 -9.58 5.67 9.08
C MET A 241 -8.61 5.64 7.89
N TYR A 242 -9.07 6.03 6.69
CA TYR A 242 -8.30 5.95 5.46
C TYR A 242 -7.90 7.32 4.88
N ASN A 243 -8.35 8.43 5.47
CA ASN A 243 -7.87 9.79 5.13
C ASN A 243 -6.33 9.90 5.17
N ASN A 244 -5.66 9.14 6.04
CA ASN A 244 -4.19 9.10 6.12
C ASN A 244 -3.56 7.91 5.37
N LYS A 245 -4.36 7.06 4.71
CA LYS A 245 -3.92 5.83 4.04
C LYS A 245 -3.99 5.87 2.51
N GLY A 246 -4.43 7.00 1.95
CA GLY A 246 -4.41 7.20 0.49
C GLY A 246 -5.71 7.67 -0.11
N LEU A 247 -6.77 7.90 0.67
CA LEU A 247 -7.94 8.63 0.18
C LEU A 247 -7.54 10.08 -0.17
N PRO A 248 -7.87 10.58 -1.38
CA PRO A 248 -7.72 11.99 -1.72
C PRO A 248 -8.43 12.90 -0.71
N LYS A 249 -7.82 14.05 -0.42
CA LYS A 249 -8.40 15.05 0.48
C LYS A 249 -9.73 15.55 -0.08
N GLY A 250 -10.77 15.61 0.75
CA GLY A 250 -12.10 16.07 0.34
C GLY A 250 -13.01 14.95 -0.17
N LEU A 251 -12.47 13.78 -0.54
CA LEU A 251 -13.27 12.69 -1.09
C LEU A 251 -14.21 12.09 -0.04
N SER A 252 -13.73 11.94 1.19
CA SER A 252 -14.53 11.44 2.30
C SER A 252 -15.71 12.37 2.59
N GLU A 253 -15.46 13.69 2.63
CA GLU A 253 -16.49 14.71 2.82
C GLU A 253 -17.52 14.70 1.68
N GLN A 254 -17.06 14.52 0.44
CA GLN A 254 -17.92 14.39 -0.74
C GLN A 254 -18.85 13.17 -0.61
N ILE A 255 -18.29 11.98 -0.38
CA ILE A 255 -19.09 10.73 -0.27
C ILE A 255 -20.12 10.84 0.87
N ILE A 256 -19.73 11.38 2.03
CA ILE A 256 -20.63 11.57 3.17
C ILE A 256 -21.72 12.62 2.87
N GLY A 257 -21.36 13.69 2.15
CA GLY A 257 -22.29 14.77 1.78
C GLY A 257 -23.34 14.31 0.78
N GLU A 258 -22.95 13.49 -0.19
CA GLU A 258 -23.85 12.86 -1.18
C GLU A 258 -24.78 11.82 -0.54
N ASN A 259 -24.38 11.22 0.59
CA ASN A 259 -25.09 10.10 1.24
C ASN A 259 -25.47 10.40 2.70
N PRO A 260 -26.38 11.36 2.96
CA PRO A 260 -26.64 11.87 4.31
C PRO A 260 -27.30 10.85 5.24
N LYS A 261 -27.85 9.74 4.72
CA LYS A 261 -28.42 8.65 5.52
C LYS A 261 -27.47 7.47 5.72
N GLY A 262 -26.31 7.47 5.05
CA GLY A 262 -25.47 6.29 4.90
C GLY A 262 -25.63 5.65 3.52
N MET A 263 -24.98 4.51 3.29
CA MET A 263 -25.03 3.78 2.01
C MET A 263 -24.74 2.28 2.22
N SER A 264 -25.13 1.44 1.25
CA SER A 264 -24.78 0.01 1.30
C SER A 264 -23.28 -0.19 1.11
N CYS A 265 -22.77 -1.34 1.55
CA CYS A 265 -21.35 -1.70 1.35
C CYS A 265 -21.04 -1.84 -0.14
N TYR A 266 -21.99 -2.39 -0.91
CA TYR A 266 -21.92 -2.41 -2.36
C TYR A 266 -21.79 -1.00 -2.95
N ASP A 267 -22.70 -0.09 -2.61
CA ASP A 267 -22.70 1.28 -3.16
C ASP A 267 -21.44 2.04 -2.78
N LEU A 268 -20.93 1.84 -1.55
CA LEU A 268 -19.68 2.46 -1.10
C LEU A 268 -18.49 1.94 -1.91
N SER A 269 -18.40 0.62 -2.09
CA SER A 269 -17.36 0.01 -2.94
C SER A 269 -17.44 0.57 -4.36
N TYR A 270 -18.63 0.55 -4.95
CA TYR A 270 -18.88 1.07 -6.30
C TYR A 270 -18.44 2.53 -6.40
N ARG A 271 -18.86 3.39 -5.47
CA ARG A 271 -18.51 4.81 -5.46
C ARG A 271 -17.00 5.04 -5.31
N LEU A 272 -16.32 4.25 -4.47
CA LEU A 272 -14.87 4.31 -4.34
C LEU A 272 -14.17 3.94 -5.66
N THR A 273 -14.63 2.90 -6.35
CA THR A 273 -14.04 2.46 -7.63
C THR A 273 -14.39 3.37 -8.80
N GLU A 274 -15.56 4.00 -8.78
CA GLU A 274 -15.96 5.00 -9.78
C GLU A 274 -15.10 6.26 -9.67
N LEU A 275 -14.92 6.77 -8.45
CA LEU A 275 -14.10 7.96 -8.19
C LEU A 275 -12.62 7.71 -8.53
N CYS A 276 -12.17 6.46 -8.55
CA CYS A 276 -10.81 6.12 -8.92
C CYS A 276 -10.54 6.22 -10.44
N GLN A 277 -11.58 6.29 -11.27
CA GLN A 277 -11.44 6.48 -12.72
C GLN A 277 -11.05 7.91 -13.13
N ASP A 278 -10.99 8.87 -12.20
CA ASP A 278 -10.53 10.23 -12.51
C ASP A 278 -9.07 10.21 -13.03
N ASP A 279 -8.86 10.75 -14.23
CA ASP A 279 -7.57 10.90 -14.93
C ASP A 279 -6.53 11.74 -14.19
N LYS A 280 -6.97 12.51 -13.20
CA LYS A 280 -6.08 13.29 -12.33
C LYS A 280 -5.50 12.48 -11.18
N LEU A 281 -6.04 11.29 -10.89
CA LEU A 281 -5.53 10.44 -9.83
C LEU A 281 -4.31 9.64 -10.28
N SER A 282 -3.30 9.56 -9.41
CA SER A 282 -2.15 8.69 -9.67
C SER A 282 -2.58 7.21 -9.67
N ASP A 283 -1.98 6.39 -10.52
CA ASP A 283 -2.31 4.95 -10.62
C ASP A 283 -2.19 4.19 -9.29
N THR A 284 -1.25 4.60 -8.44
CA THR A 284 -1.10 4.06 -7.09
C THR A 284 -2.30 4.42 -6.19
N THR A 285 -2.85 5.63 -6.32
CA THR A 285 -4.08 6.02 -5.63
C THR A 285 -5.26 5.23 -6.16
N ARG A 286 -5.34 5.06 -7.48
CA ARG A 286 -6.40 4.26 -8.13
C ARG A 286 -6.43 2.84 -7.58
N SER A 287 -5.31 2.12 -7.70
CA SER A 287 -5.17 0.75 -7.20
C SER A 287 -5.52 0.59 -5.71
N LYS A 288 -5.18 1.60 -4.89
CA LYS A 288 -5.55 1.60 -3.46
C LYS A 288 -7.05 1.73 -3.26
N MET A 289 -7.72 2.59 -4.03
CA MET A 289 -9.17 2.75 -3.97
C MET A 289 -9.89 1.50 -4.47
N GLU A 290 -9.39 0.85 -5.52
CA GLU A 290 -9.90 -0.45 -6.01
C GLU A 290 -9.81 -1.54 -4.93
N TYR A 291 -8.69 -1.59 -4.21
CA TYR A 291 -8.50 -2.48 -3.06
C TYR A 291 -9.42 -2.14 -1.88
N MET A 292 -9.60 -0.84 -1.58
CA MET A 292 -10.50 -0.41 -0.52
C MET A 292 -11.95 -0.77 -0.83
N GLY A 293 -12.38 -0.65 -2.09
CA GLY A 293 -13.69 -1.14 -2.53
C GLY A 293 -13.86 -2.63 -2.22
N GLY A 294 -12.86 -3.44 -2.56
CA GLY A 294 -12.86 -4.86 -2.22
C GLY A 294 -12.91 -5.16 -0.71
N GLU A 295 -12.16 -4.39 0.11
CA GLU A 295 -12.24 -4.51 1.57
C GLU A 295 -13.63 -4.18 2.13
N VAL A 296 -14.26 -3.11 1.64
CA VAL A 296 -15.63 -2.76 2.05
C VAL A 296 -16.60 -3.89 1.73
N MET A 297 -16.50 -4.43 0.53
CA MET A 297 -17.43 -5.40 -0.02
C MET A 297 -17.31 -6.77 0.64
N LEU A 298 -16.10 -7.23 0.96
CA LEU A 298 -15.88 -8.56 1.55
C LEU A 298 -15.77 -8.55 3.08
N CYS A 299 -15.27 -7.47 3.68
CA CYS A 299 -14.91 -7.44 5.10
C CYS A 299 -15.81 -6.51 5.94
N TYR A 300 -17.03 -6.20 5.49
CA TYR A 300 -17.91 -5.22 6.14
C TYR A 300 -18.17 -5.52 7.63
N GLU A 301 -18.33 -6.79 8.03
CA GLU A 301 -18.57 -7.16 9.44
C GLU A 301 -17.36 -6.82 10.32
N LYS A 302 -16.15 -7.14 9.83
CA LYS A 302 -14.91 -6.81 10.52
C LYS A 302 -14.69 -5.30 10.59
N ILE A 303 -15.06 -4.59 9.53
CA ILE A 303 -15.03 -3.12 9.51
C ILE A 303 -15.97 -2.57 10.59
N LYS A 304 -17.23 -3.03 10.67
CA LYS A 304 -18.17 -2.63 11.73
C LYS A 304 -17.60 -2.91 13.12
N ASN A 305 -17.13 -4.13 13.36
CA ASN A 305 -16.55 -4.49 14.65
C ASN A 305 -15.37 -3.59 15.04
N LYS A 306 -14.55 -3.18 14.08
CA LYS A 306 -13.42 -2.28 14.30
C LYS A 306 -13.85 -0.83 14.55
N ILE A 307 -14.89 -0.35 13.87
CA ILE A 307 -15.50 0.97 14.09
C ILE A 307 -16.07 1.08 15.50
N TRP A 308 -16.59 -0.03 16.02
CA TRP A 308 -17.24 -0.13 17.33
C TRP A 308 -16.33 -0.68 18.43
N ALA A 309 -15.08 -1.04 18.11
CA ALA A 309 -14.14 -1.55 19.10
C ALA A 309 -13.88 -0.51 20.22
N PRO A 310 -13.85 -0.92 21.50
CA PRO A 310 -13.67 -0.01 22.63
C PRO A 310 -12.39 0.82 22.56
N GLU A 311 -11.31 0.29 21.97
CA GLU A 311 -10.00 0.94 21.87
C GLU A 311 -9.99 2.18 20.95
N THR A 312 -10.88 2.21 19.95
CA THR A 312 -11.08 3.38 19.07
C THR A 312 -11.87 4.50 19.74
N LEU A 313 -12.71 4.18 20.74
CA LEU A 313 -13.45 5.16 21.56
C LEU A 313 -12.62 5.66 22.75
N GLY A 314 -11.87 4.78 23.42
CA GLY A 314 -11.04 5.11 24.58
C GLY A 314 -9.91 6.11 24.29
N ASN A 315 -9.28 6.00 23.11
CA ASN A 315 -8.20 6.92 22.72
C ASN A 315 -8.68 8.34 22.35
N ARG A 316 -9.97 8.51 22.01
CA ARG A 316 -10.56 9.84 21.79
C ARG A 316 -10.98 10.52 23.09
N MET A 317 -11.51 9.78 24.07
CA MET A 317 -11.84 10.37 25.38
C MET A 317 -10.61 10.81 26.17
N GLN A 318 -9.50 10.07 26.12
CA GLN A 318 -8.23 10.52 26.74
C GLN A 318 -7.60 11.74 26.04
N LYS A 319 -7.73 11.86 24.71
CA LYS A 319 -7.25 13.06 23.99
C LYS A 319 -8.10 14.31 24.24
N ILE A 320 -9.38 14.14 24.54
CA ILE A 320 -10.27 15.24 24.92
C ILE A 320 -10.07 15.63 26.40
N SER A 321 -9.84 14.67 27.31
CA SER A 321 -9.50 14.98 28.71
C SER A 321 -8.16 15.69 28.84
N ASN A 322 -7.16 15.34 28.01
CA ASN A 322 -5.85 15.99 28.04
C ASN A 322 -5.78 17.35 27.33
N ARG A 323 -6.82 17.75 26.58
CA ARG A 323 -6.96 19.12 26.05
C ARG A 323 -7.82 20.03 26.92
N GLY A 324 -8.57 19.47 27.89
CA GLY A 324 -9.44 20.20 28.82
C GLY A 324 -8.79 20.54 30.17
N ILE A 325 -7.58 20.07 30.45
CA ILE A 325 -6.84 20.38 31.69
C ILE A 325 -5.65 21.29 31.36
N ILE A 326 -5.93 22.44 30.75
CA ILE A 326 -5.15 23.65 31.03
C ILE A 326 -6.05 24.49 31.93
N ARG A 327 -6.11 24.09 33.20
CA ARG A 327 -6.68 24.93 34.24
C ARG A 327 -5.78 26.15 34.36
N ARG A 328 -6.36 27.32 34.03
CA ARG A 328 -5.97 28.60 34.60
C ARG A 328 -5.74 28.39 36.09
N ASN A 329 -4.51 28.56 36.54
CA ASN A 329 -4.22 28.90 37.92
C ASN A 329 -3.38 30.16 37.89
N ASP A 330 -4.07 31.26 38.19
CA ASP A 330 -3.48 32.45 38.76
C ASP A 330 -2.48 32.07 39.85
N ARG A 331 -1.34 32.75 39.86
CA ARG A 331 -0.68 33.19 41.09
C ARG A 331 0.33 34.28 40.77
N HIS A 332 -0.13 35.50 41.04
CA HIS A 332 0.70 36.55 41.60
C HIS A 332 1.63 36.00 42.69
N ALA A 333 2.92 36.26 42.56
CA ALA A 333 3.82 36.70 43.63
C ALA A 333 5.26 36.86 43.06
N LYS A 334 5.71 38.09 42.85
CA LYS A 334 7.14 38.44 42.88
C LYS A 334 7.38 39.18 44.20
N PRO A 335 8.37 38.80 45.03
CA PRO A 335 8.87 39.66 46.10
C PRO A 335 9.78 40.76 45.54
N MET A 336 9.76 41.88 46.24
CA MET A 336 10.42 43.17 45.96
C MET A 336 11.95 43.11 45.93
N TYR A 337 12.53 44.09 45.22
CA TYR A 337 13.70 44.81 45.72
C TYR A 337 13.42 46.32 45.65
N VAL A 338 13.55 46.99 46.80
CA VAL A 338 13.68 48.44 46.90
C VAL A 338 15.18 48.76 46.82
N ASN A 339 15.54 49.80 46.08
CA ASN A 339 16.65 50.67 46.45
C ASN A 339 16.39 52.10 45.94
N MET A 340 16.15 52.98 46.91
CA MET A 340 16.46 54.41 47.04
C MET A 340 16.57 55.27 45.76
N VAL A 341 15.70 56.29 45.67
CA VAL A 341 16.01 57.65 46.16
C VAL A 341 14.82 58.14 46.98
#